data_AF-A0A7S1WVG2-F1
#
_entry.id   AF-A0A7S1WVG2-F1
#
_cell.length_a   1.000
_cell.length_b   1.000
_cell.length_c   1.000
_cell.angle_alpha   90.00
_cell.angle_beta   90.00
_cell.angle_gamma   90.00
#
_symmetry.space_group_name_H-M   'P 1'
#
loop_
_entity.id
_entity.type
_entity.pdbx_description
1 polymer ?
#
loop_
_entity_poly.entity_id
_entity_poly.type
_entity_poly.pdbx_seq_one_letter_code
_entity_poly.pdbx_strand_id
1 'polypeptide(L)'
;VDGALSDAAVLAAEAAALERASQLTPHQFAYADKVFPHPGRRYVDLDPSRVPRHIAAIAPRLVKFAGTEVAALLELLAATPLGVDVSAHPHVKLQLTLGESGCTPCHYDVSKVVNKLQISILIYLSEWALEYG
;
A
#
# COMPACT_ATOMS: atom_id res chain seq x y z
N VAL A 1 9.54 3.72 -31.70
CA VAL A 1 10.12 3.37 -30.38
C VAL A 1 8.94 2.81 -29.61
N ASP A 2 8.95 1.50 -29.36
CA ASP A 2 7.78 0.76 -28.92
C ASP A 2 7.20 1.33 -27.62
N GLY A 3 5.91 1.69 -27.67
CA GLY A 3 5.16 2.36 -26.61
C GLY A 3 4.81 1.44 -25.44
N ALA A 4 5.82 0.81 -24.84
CA ALA A 4 5.64 0.11 -23.58
C ALA A 4 5.35 1.14 -22.48
N LEU A 5 4.25 0.95 -21.76
CA LEU A 5 3.96 1.70 -20.55
C LEU A 5 5.09 1.48 -19.53
N SER A 6 5.44 2.51 -18.76
CA SER A 6 6.36 2.37 -17.64
C SER A 6 5.77 1.41 -16.59
N ASP A 7 6.62 0.78 -15.78
CA ASP A 7 6.15 -0.11 -14.70
C ASP A 7 5.19 0.63 -13.75
N ALA A 8 5.48 1.90 -13.42
CA ALA A 8 4.59 2.73 -12.62
C ALA A 8 3.20 2.89 -13.27
N ALA A 9 3.13 3.13 -14.58
CA ALA A 9 1.87 3.24 -15.31
C ALA A 9 1.10 1.91 -15.34
N VAL A 10 1.81 0.78 -15.45
CA VAL A 10 1.19 -0.56 -15.35
C VAL A 10 0.63 -0.81 -13.95
N LEU A 11 1.38 -0.51 -12.90
CA LEU A 11 0.93 -0.67 -11.51
C LEU A 11 -0.28 0.24 -11.22
N ALA A 12 -0.26 1.49 -11.70
CA ALA A 12 -1.39 2.41 -11.58
C ALA A 12 -2.64 1.90 -12.33
N ALA A 13 -2.46 1.34 -13.53
CA ALA A 13 -3.56 0.76 -14.31
C ALA A 13 -4.20 -0.46 -13.59
N GLU A 14 -3.39 -1.32 -12.98
CA GLU A 14 -3.88 -2.45 -12.18
C GLU A 14 -4.59 -1.99 -10.90
N ALA A 15 -4.10 -0.93 -10.23
CA ALA A 15 -4.77 -0.33 -9.09
C ALA A 15 -6.18 0.19 -9.48
N ALA A 16 -6.28 0.87 -10.62
CA ALA A 16 -7.55 1.32 -11.17
C ALA A 16 -8.47 0.15 -11.59
N ALA A 17 -7.90 -0.97 -12.04
CA ALA A 17 -8.66 -2.18 -12.37
C ALA A 17 -9.28 -2.82 -11.12
N LEU A 18 -8.54 -2.90 -10.01
CA LEU A 18 -9.05 -3.36 -8.72
C LEU A 18 -10.19 -2.48 -8.21
N GLU A 19 -10.08 -1.17 -8.38
CA GLU A 19 -11.15 -0.23 -8.05
C GLU A 19 -12.42 -0.51 -8.87
N ARG A 20 -12.30 -0.58 -10.20
CA ARG A 20 -13.44 -0.85 -11.10
C ARG A 20 -14.12 -2.19 -10.78
N ALA A 21 -13.34 -3.18 -10.38
CA ALA A 21 -13.82 -4.50 -9.98
C ALA A 21 -14.38 -4.54 -8.55
N SER A 22 -14.45 -3.40 -7.85
CA SER A 22 -14.92 -3.29 -6.46
C SER A 22 -14.17 -4.20 -5.47
N GLN A 23 -12.87 -4.40 -5.71
CA GLN A 23 -12.01 -5.25 -4.89
C GLN A 23 -11.27 -4.48 -3.79
N LEU A 24 -11.51 -3.17 -3.68
CA LEU A 24 -10.91 -2.33 -2.65
C LEU A 24 -11.89 -2.14 -1.49
N THR A 25 -11.42 -2.41 -0.28
CA THR A 25 -12.18 -2.25 0.96
C THR A 25 -12.13 -0.79 1.42
N PRO A 26 -13.26 -0.17 1.83
CA PRO A 26 -13.25 1.16 2.44
C PRO A 26 -12.33 1.22 3.65
N HIS A 27 -11.49 2.25 3.71
CA HIS A 27 -10.57 2.45 4.84
C HIS A 27 -11.30 2.96 6.08
N GLN A 28 -10.97 2.38 7.22
CA GLN A 28 -11.49 2.77 8.53
C GLN A 28 -10.33 2.82 9.53
N PHE A 29 -10.35 3.82 10.40
CA PHE A 29 -9.40 3.95 11.50
C PHE A 29 -10.10 3.64 12.81
N ALA A 30 -9.53 2.72 13.59
CA ALA A 30 -10.02 2.40 14.92
C ALA A 30 -9.15 3.10 15.97
N TYR A 31 -9.78 3.90 16.84
CA TYR A 31 -9.12 4.52 17.98
C TYR A 31 -9.99 4.40 19.22
N ALA A 32 -9.40 3.79 20.25
CA ALA A 32 -10.15 3.34 21.42
C ALA A 32 -11.28 2.38 21.00
N ASP A 33 -12.51 2.70 21.37
CA ASP A 33 -13.74 1.98 21.09
C ASP A 33 -14.49 2.54 19.87
N LYS A 34 -13.89 3.48 19.13
CA LYS A 34 -14.52 4.18 18.00
C LYS A 34 -13.89 3.81 16.67
N VAL A 35 -14.74 3.66 15.67
CA VAL A 35 -14.36 3.44 14.27
C VAL A 35 -14.73 4.67 13.46
N PHE A 36 -13.74 5.25 12.78
CA PHE A 36 -13.89 6.44 11.96
C PHE A 36 -13.73 6.04 10.49
N PRO A 37 -14.77 6.21 9.65
CA PRO A 37 -14.62 6.02 8.22
C PRO A 37 -13.73 7.11 7.63
N HIS A 38 -12.93 6.76 6.62
CA HIS A 38 -12.23 7.73 5.78
C HIS A 38 -12.88 7.73 4.39
N PRO A 39 -13.85 8.63 4.12
CA PRO A 39 -14.44 8.78 2.80
C PRO A 39 -13.33 8.95 1.75
N GLY A 40 -13.50 8.27 0.61
CA GLY A 40 -12.54 8.33 -0.50
C GLY A 40 -11.30 7.45 -0.35
N ARG A 41 -11.00 6.90 0.85
CA ARG A 41 -9.88 5.95 1.01
C ARG A 41 -10.34 4.51 0.91
N ARG A 42 -9.65 3.74 0.09
CA ARG A 42 -9.88 2.30 -0.07
C ARG A 42 -8.55 1.56 -0.12
N TYR A 43 -8.55 0.28 0.22
CA TYR A 43 -7.32 -0.50 0.25
C TYR A 43 -7.54 -1.98 -0.07
N VAL A 44 -6.44 -2.65 -0.39
CA VAL A 44 -6.36 -4.10 -0.44
C VAL A 44 -5.02 -4.56 0.14
N ASP A 45 -5.05 -5.70 0.83
CA ASP A 45 -3.84 -6.35 1.32
C ASP A 45 -3.16 -7.09 0.17
N LEU A 46 -1.89 -6.77 -0.05
CA LEU A 46 -1.02 -7.39 -1.05
C LEU A 46 0.07 -8.26 -0.40
N ASP A 47 -0.07 -8.60 0.89
CA ASP A 47 0.79 -9.57 1.57
C ASP A 47 0.81 -10.89 0.76
N PRO A 48 1.97 -11.28 0.19
CA PRO A 48 2.11 -12.46 -0.65
C PRO A 48 1.59 -13.75 -0.02
N SER A 49 1.60 -13.84 1.32
CA SER A 49 1.12 -15.01 2.05
C SER A 49 -0.41 -15.10 2.13
N ARG A 50 -1.13 -14.01 1.81
CA ARG A 50 -2.58 -13.88 2.03
C ARG A 50 -3.36 -13.33 0.83
N VAL A 51 -2.69 -12.95 -0.27
CA VAL A 51 -3.37 -12.39 -1.45
C VAL A 51 -4.42 -13.36 -2.01
N PRO A 52 -5.71 -12.96 -2.05
CA PRO A 52 -6.75 -13.78 -2.67
C PRO A 52 -6.54 -13.97 -4.17
N ARG A 53 -6.88 -15.15 -4.71
CA ARG A 53 -6.71 -15.48 -6.14
C ARG A 53 -7.33 -14.47 -7.11
N HIS A 54 -8.48 -13.90 -6.75
CA HIS A 54 -9.17 -12.91 -7.58
C HIS A 54 -8.41 -11.57 -7.67
N ILE A 55 -7.70 -11.18 -6.61
CA ILE A 55 -6.81 -10.00 -6.63
C ILE A 55 -5.63 -10.26 -7.56
N ALA A 56 -4.98 -11.42 -7.42
CA ALA A 56 -3.85 -11.81 -8.28
C ALA A 56 -4.24 -11.94 -9.76
N ALA A 57 -5.49 -12.29 -10.07
CA ALA A 57 -5.99 -12.33 -11.44
C ALA A 57 -6.20 -10.93 -12.05
N ILE A 58 -6.56 -9.93 -11.25
CA ILE A 58 -6.82 -8.56 -11.71
C ILE A 58 -5.54 -7.71 -11.73
N ALA A 59 -4.67 -7.93 -10.74
CA ALA A 59 -3.50 -7.11 -10.49
C ALA A 59 -2.21 -7.95 -10.32
N PRO A 60 -1.83 -8.76 -11.33
CA PRO A 60 -0.69 -9.66 -11.22
C PRO A 60 0.65 -8.93 -11.04
N ARG A 61 0.83 -7.73 -11.62
CA ARG A 61 2.08 -6.97 -11.48
C ARG A 61 2.19 -6.31 -10.11
N LEU A 62 1.10 -5.81 -9.53
CA LEU A 62 1.06 -5.32 -8.15
C LEU A 62 1.39 -6.44 -7.15
N VAL A 63 0.85 -7.64 -7.36
CA VAL A 63 1.16 -8.79 -6.50
C VAL A 63 2.62 -9.21 -6.67
N LYS A 64 3.15 -9.24 -7.89
CA LYS A 64 4.57 -9.49 -8.13
C LYS A 64 5.45 -8.43 -7.48
N PHE A 65 5.10 -7.16 -7.62
CA PHE A 65 5.82 -6.04 -7.03
C PHE A 65 5.87 -6.17 -5.50
N ALA A 66 4.73 -6.44 -4.87
CA ALA A 66 4.62 -6.68 -3.44
C ALA A 66 5.43 -7.91 -2.97
N GLY A 67 5.48 -8.98 -3.76
CA GLY A 67 6.15 -10.22 -3.37
C GLY A 67 7.65 -10.28 -3.68
N THR A 68 8.11 -9.59 -4.72
CA THR A 68 9.49 -9.68 -5.19
C THR A 68 10.26 -8.39 -4.95
N GLU A 69 9.73 -7.27 -5.42
CA GLU A 69 10.46 -5.99 -5.39
C GLU A 69 10.51 -5.41 -3.97
N VAL A 70 9.42 -5.54 -3.20
CA VAL A 70 9.41 -5.15 -1.78
C VAL A 70 10.32 -6.06 -0.95
N ALA A 71 10.36 -7.37 -1.25
CA ALA A 71 11.27 -8.28 -0.57
C ALA A 71 12.75 -7.90 -0.83
N ALA A 72 13.10 -7.58 -2.08
CA ALA A 72 14.43 -7.09 -2.42
C ALA A 72 14.76 -5.76 -1.72
N LEU A 73 13.79 -4.84 -1.61
CA LEU A 73 13.95 -3.61 -0.85
C LEU A 73 14.24 -3.88 0.63
N LEU A 74 13.56 -4.85 1.25
CA LEU A 74 13.83 -5.23 2.63
C LEU A 74 15.22 -5.82 2.82
N GLU A 75 15.68 -6.68 1.90
CA GLU A 75 17.04 -7.22 1.94
C GLU A 75 18.09 -6.11 1.89
N LEU A 76 17.87 -5.09 1.05
CA LEU A 76 18.73 -3.91 0.99
C LEU A 76 18.70 -3.13 2.31
N LEU A 77 17.52 -2.94 2.91
CA LEU A 77 17.38 -2.24 4.19
C LEU A 77 18.05 -3.01 5.34
N ALA A 78 17.96 -4.34 5.33
CA ALA A 78 18.63 -5.22 6.30
C ALA A 78 20.15 -5.04 6.28
N ALA A 79 20.71 -4.78 5.10
CA ALA A 79 22.13 -4.54 4.91
C ALA A 79 22.58 -3.13 5.34
N THR A 80 21.65 -2.22 5.64
CA THR A 80 21.99 -0.88 6.12
C THR A 80 22.32 -0.89 7.62
N PRO A 81 23.19 0.03 8.10
CA PRO A 81 23.51 0.15 9.52
C PRO A 81 22.38 0.78 10.36
N LEU A 82 21.13 0.81 9.85
CA LEU A 82 19.98 1.42 10.50
C LEU A 82 19.40 0.56 11.65
N GLY A 83 19.90 -0.67 11.85
CA GLY A 83 19.46 -1.54 12.96
C GLY A 83 18.01 -2.03 12.81
N VAL A 84 17.52 -2.11 11.58
CA VAL A 84 16.16 -2.55 11.25
C VAL A 84 16.09 -4.08 11.37
N ASP A 85 15.20 -4.57 12.20
CA ASP A 85 14.90 -5.99 12.28
C ASP A 85 13.92 -6.37 11.15
N VAL A 86 14.49 -6.86 10.05
CA VAL A 86 13.73 -7.36 8.90
C VAL A 86 13.25 -8.81 9.06
N SER A 87 13.43 -9.43 10.25
CA SER A 87 13.01 -10.82 10.47
C SER A 87 11.48 -11.01 10.44
N ALA A 88 10.72 -9.90 10.55
CA ALA A 88 9.27 -9.90 10.38
C ALA A 88 8.89 -9.76 8.90
N HIS A 89 7.87 -10.52 8.48
CA HIS A 89 7.29 -10.36 7.14
C HIS A 89 6.69 -8.95 6.96
N PRO A 90 6.97 -8.26 5.84
CA PRO A 90 6.37 -6.97 5.57
C PRO A 90 4.86 -7.11 5.38
N HIS A 91 4.11 -6.15 5.92
CA HIS A 91 2.73 -5.97 5.53
C HIS A 91 2.70 -5.01 4.33
N VAL A 92 2.33 -5.51 3.16
CA VAL A 92 2.25 -4.70 1.94
C VAL A 92 0.80 -4.36 1.66
N LYS A 93 0.48 -3.07 1.63
CA LYS A 93 -0.90 -2.58 1.43
C LYS A 93 -0.93 -1.65 0.22
N LEU A 94 -1.83 -1.92 -0.72
CA LEU A 94 -2.20 -0.93 -1.72
C LEU A 94 -3.30 -0.05 -1.13
N GLN A 95 -3.09 1.27 -1.14
CA GLN A 95 -4.10 2.25 -0.76
C GLN A 95 -4.41 3.15 -1.95
N LEU A 96 -5.70 3.30 -2.23
CA LEU A 96 -6.24 4.28 -3.15
C LEU A 96 -6.91 5.40 -2.35
N THR A 97 -6.58 6.64 -2.69
CA THR A 97 -7.21 7.84 -2.11
C THR A 97 -7.88 8.62 -3.23
N LEU A 98 -9.20 8.79 -3.13
CA LEU A 98 -10.03 9.49 -4.10
C LEU A 98 -10.57 10.79 -3.50
N GLY A 99 -10.53 11.87 -4.27
CA GLY A 99 -11.20 13.14 -3.95
C GLY A 99 -10.44 14.09 -3.00
N GLU A 100 -11.05 15.25 -2.75
CA GLU A 100 -10.39 16.42 -2.14
C GLU A 100 -10.32 16.41 -0.61
N SER A 101 -10.93 15.46 0.10
CA SER A 101 -11.06 15.60 1.56
C SER A 101 -11.23 14.27 2.30
N GLY A 102 -10.15 13.82 2.91
CA GLY A 102 -10.18 12.88 4.03
C GLY A 102 -9.37 13.46 5.18
N CYS A 103 -9.95 13.53 6.38
CA CYS A 103 -9.18 13.91 7.56
C CYS A 103 -8.21 12.78 7.91
N THR A 104 -6.90 13.02 7.83
CA THR A 104 -5.91 12.18 8.51
C THR A 104 -5.59 12.87 9.84
N PRO A 105 -6.04 12.36 10.99
CA PRO A 105 -5.61 12.92 12.26
C PRO A 105 -4.09 12.77 12.38
N CYS A 106 -3.44 13.67 13.14
CA CYS A 106 -2.06 13.43 13.54
C CYS A 106 -1.99 12.10 14.30
N HIS A 107 -1.24 11.15 13.76
CA HIS A 107 -1.11 9.81 14.31
C HIS A 107 0.30 9.29 14.08
N TYR A 108 0.67 8.28 14.87
CA TYR A 108 1.74 7.37 14.51
C TYR A 108 1.11 6.19 13.78
N ASP A 109 1.83 5.58 12.84
CA ASP A 109 1.37 4.36 12.13
C ASP A 109 1.19 3.14 13.05
N VAL A 110 1.40 3.29 14.35
CA VAL A 110 1.17 2.28 15.37
C VAL A 110 -0.19 2.44 16.05
N SER A 111 -1.08 1.44 15.89
CA SER A 111 -2.31 1.34 16.68
C SER A 111 -2.07 0.47 17.93
N LYS A 112 -1.70 1.09 19.05
CA LYS A 112 -1.70 0.56 20.44
C LYS A 112 -0.80 -0.65 20.80
N VAL A 113 0.08 -0.37 21.76
CA VAL A 113 0.64 -1.18 22.88
C VAL A 113 1.53 -2.39 22.57
N VAL A 114 1.32 -3.18 21.50
CA VAL A 114 2.27 -4.24 21.13
C VAL A 114 2.31 -4.38 19.61
N ASN A 115 2.94 -3.44 18.92
CA ASN A 115 3.11 -3.53 17.48
C ASN A 115 4.59 -3.45 17.11
N LYS A 116 5.08 -4.46 16.39
CA LYS A 116 6.48 -4.59 15.94
C LYS A 116 6.79 -3.74 14.70
N LEU A 117 5.98 -2.71 14.42
CA LEU A 117 6.18 -1.86 13.26
C LEU A 117 7.36 -0.93 13.52
N GLN A 118 8.48 -1.19 12.84
CA GLN A 118 9.70 -0.40 12.94
C GLN A 118 9.82 0.65 11.85
N ILE A 119 9.33 0.34 10.63
CA ILE A 119 9.44 1.19 9.45
C ILE A 119 8.15 1.14 8.65
N SER A 120 7.70 2.32 8.22
CA SER A 120 6.69 2.49 7.17
C SER A 120 7.37 3.05 5.92
N ILE A 121 7.12 2.42 4.77
CA ILE A 121 7.61 2.88 3.46
C ILE A 121 6.40 3.20 2.61
N LEU A 122 6.35 4.43 2.07
CA LEU A 122 5.29 4.87 1.18
C LEU A 122 5.85 5.01 -0.23
N ILE A 123 5.25 4.27 -1.17
CA ILE A 123 5.58 4.33 -2.60
C ILE A 123 4.35 4.91 -3.31
N TYR A 124 4.48 6.12 -3.83
CA TYR A 124 3.42 6.79 -4.57
C TYR A 124 3.47 6.41 -6.05
N LEU A 125 2.32 6.02 -6.60
CA LEU A 125 2.17 5.62 -8.02
C LEU A 125 1.53 6.71 -8.89
N SER A 126 1.23 7.88 -8.31
CA SER A 126 0.64 9.02 -9.00
C SER A 126 1.71 9.97 -9.51
N GLU A 127 1.45 10.61 -10.66
CA GLU A 127 2.17 11.82 -11.02
C GLU A 127 1.79 12.93 -10.04
N TRP A 128 2.79 13.48 -9.34
CA TRP A 128 2.56 14.51 -8.34
C TRP A 128 2.64 15.91 -8.97
N ALA A 129 1.68 16.75 -8.64
CA ALA A 129 1.72 18.19 -8.85
C ALA A 129 1.55 18.89 -7.50
N LEU A 130 2.25 20.01 -7.30
CA LEU A 130 2.23 20.81 -6.07
C LEU A 130 0.82 21.20 -5.60
N GLU A 131 -0.10 21.35 -6.54
CA GLU A 131 -1.50 21.70 -6.29
C GLU A 131 -2.36 20.58 -5.68
N TYR A 132 -1.87 19.34 -5.65
CA TYR A 132 -2.60 18.20 -5.09
C TYR A 132 -2.38 18.00 -3.58
N GLY A 133 -1.50 18.82 -2.97
CA GLY A 133 -1.11 18.72 -1.56
C GLY A 133 0.27 18.11 -1.36
#